data_AF-A0A4Z0LW90-F1
#
_entry.id   AF-A0A4Z0LW90-F1
#
_cell.length_a   1.000
_cell.length_b   1.000
_cell.length_c   1.000
_cell.angle_alpha   90.00
_cell.angle_beta   90.00
_cell.angle_gamma   90.00
#
_symmetry.space_group_name_H-M   'P 1'
#
loop_
_entity.id
_entity.type
_entity.pdbx_description
1 polymer ?
#
loop_
_entity_poly.entity_id
_entity_poly.type
_entity_poly.pdbx_seq_one_letter_code
_entity_poly.pdbx_strand_id
1 'polypeptide(L)' 'MTRKTDNDEHAPDAEGGQQGEVHCCVCGKPFEPRTPRQKVCTLECFIESKEQRELHRAYLHDKSP' A
#
# COMPACT_ATOMS: atom_id res chain seq x y z
N MET A 1 5.77 25.03 48.12
CA MET A 1 6.97 25.18 47.27
C MET A 1 6.98 23.91 46.42
N THR A 2 6.71 23.84 45.12
CA THR A 2 6.71 24.78 44.00
C THR A 2 5.86 24.13 42.90
N ARG A 3 5.14 24.95 42.13
CA ARG A 3 4.35 24.62 40.93
C ARG A 3 5.19 23.85 39.91
N LYS A 4 4.56 22.94 39.15
CA LYS A 4 5.02 22.39 37.86
C LYS A 4 3.80 21.76 37.17
N THR A 5 2.97 22.59 36.55
CA THR A 5 2.92 22.88 35.10
C THR A 5 2.34 21.73 34.30
N ASP A 6 1.08 21.94 33.93
CA ASP A 6 0.32 21.36 32.84
C ASP A 6 1.24 21.11 31.62
N ASN A 7 1.43 19.84 31.26
CA ASN A 7 2.04 19.48 29.99
C ASN A 7 0.91 19.16 29.02
N ASP A 8 0.38 20.22 28.42
CA ASP A 8 -0.43 20.19 27.21
C ASP A 8 0.49 19.75 26.05
N GLU A 9 0.72 18.44 25.95
CA GLU A 9 1.29 17.87 24.74
C GLU A 9 0.15 17.73 23.73
N HIS A 10 -0.04 18.83 22.98
CA HIS A 10 -0.62 18.86 21.66
C HIS A 10 -0.26 17.58 20.89
N ALA A 11 -1.16 16.60 20.90
CA ALA A 11 -1.15 15.54 19.92
C ALA A 11 -1.45 16.23 18.59
N PRO A 12 -0.58 16.15 17.57
CA PRO A 12 -0.92 16.68 16.28
C PRO A 12 -2.13 15.89 15.78
N ASP A 13 -3.28 16.57 15.71
CA ASP A 13 -4.43 16.09 14.99
C ASP A 13 -3.96 15.69 13.59
N ALA A 14 -3.94 14.38 13.35
CA ALA A 14 -3.68 13.81 12.03
C ALA A 14 -4.93 14.05 11.16
N GLU A 15 -5.24 15.32 10.93
CA GLU A 15 -6.18 15.79 9.93
C GLU A 15 -5.51 15.63 8.57
N GLY A 16 -5.99 14.67 7.79
CA GLY A 16 -5.58 14.52 6.40
C GLY A 16 -5.57 13.07 5.98
N GLY A 17 -6.72 12.60 5.50
CA GLY A 17 -6.79 11.41 4.64
C GLY A 17 -6.06 11.69 3.34
N GLN A 18 -4.72 11.75 3.38
CA GLN A 18 -3.89 11.69 2.21
C GLN A 18 -4.19 10.34 1.58
N GLN A 19 -4.89 10.36 0.45
CA GLN A 19 -4.88 9.24 -0.48
C GLN A 19 -3.44 9.16 -0.96
N GLY A 20 -2.60 8.53 -0.14
CA GLY A 20 -1.16 8.50 -0.31
C GLY A 20 -0.85 7.91 -1.66
N GLU A 21 0.11 8.52 -2.35
CA GLU A 21 0.65 8.01 -3.60
C GLU A 21 1.01 6.53 -3.39
N VAL A 22 0.28 5.63 -4.05
CA VAL A 22 0.52 4.19 -3.91
C VAL A 22 1.52 3.75 -4.95
N HIS A 23 2.32 2.75 -4.60
CA HIS A 23 3.31 2.21 -5.51
C HIS A 23 2.73 0.99 -6.23
N CYS A 24 2.93 0.92 -7.55
CA CYS A 24 2.49 -0.21 -8.35
C CYS A 24 3.20 -1.48 -7.87
N CYS A 25 2.45 -2.54 -7.53
CA CYS A 25 3.04 -3.78 -7.03
C CYS A 25 3.84 -4.57 -8.10
N VAL A 26 3.80 -4.11 -9.35
CA VAL A 26 4.47 -4.73 -10.49
C VAL A 26 5.72 -3.96 -10.89
N CYS A 27 5.58 -2.68 -11.22
CA CYS A 27 6.70 -1.86 -11.69
C CYS A 27 7.31 -0.93 -10.62
N GLY A 28 6.73 -0.87 -9.42
CA GLY A 28 7.22 -0.04 -8.31
C GLY A 28 6.99 1.46 -8.47
N LYS A 29 6.40 1.92 -9.59
CA LYS A 29 6.19 3.35 -9.84
C LYS A 29 5.06 3.92 -8.96
N PRO A 30 5.20 5.15 -8.44
CA PRO A 30 4.10 5.84 -7.79
C PRO A 30 2.97 6.10 -8.79
N PHE A 31 1.72 5.98 -8.32
CA PHE A 31 0.54 6.30 -9.11
C PHE A 31 -0.65 6.70 -8.23
N GLU A 32 -1.59 7.44 -8.82
CA GLU A 32 -2.86 7.79 -8.19
C GLU A 32 -3.91 6.69 -8.49
N PRO A 33 -4.40 5.98 -7.47
CA PRO A 33 -5.32 4.87 -7.68
C PRO A 33 -6.73 5.40 -7.96
N ARG A 34 -7.38 4.90 -9.01
CA ARG A 34 -8.78 5.28 -9.32
C ARG A 34 -9.78 4.67 -8.34
N THR A 35 -9.40 3.58 -7.69
CA THR A 35 -10.19 2.89 -6.68
C THR A 35 -9.30 2.48 -5.51
N PRO A 36 -9.81 2.42 -4.27
CA PRO A 36 -9.00 2.07 -3.10
C PRO A 36 -8.43 0.63 -3.14
N ARG A 37 -8.87 -0.18 -4.10
CA ARG A 37 -8.38 -1.56 -4.32
C ARG A 37 -7.38 -1.67 -5.47
N GLN A 38 -7.13 -0.59 -6.21
CA GLN A 38 -6.20 -0.60 -7.34
C GLN A 38 -4.76 -0.70 -6.82
N LYS A 39 -4.06 -1.78 -7.20
CA LYS A 39 -2.67 -2.06 -6.78
C LYS A 39 -1.64 -1.82 -7.88
N VAL A 40 -2.11 -1.47 -9.08
CA VAL A 40 -1.29 -1.36 -10.30
C VAL A 40 -1.58 -0.06 -11.03
N CYS A 41 -0.56 0.52 -11.66
CA CYS A 41 -0.67 1.81 -12.33
C CYS A 41 -1.34 1.76 -13.71
N THR A 42 -1.15 0.67 -14.46
CA THR A 42 -1.65 0.51 -15.84
C THR A 42 -2.29 -0.85 -16.07
N LEU A 43 -2.99 -0.98 -17.21
CA LEU A 43 -3.54 -2.25 -17.67
C LEU A 43 -2.45 -3.30 -17.94
N GLU A 44 -1.29 -2.90 -18.46
CA GLU A 44 -0.15 -3.81 -18.66
C GLU A 44 0.32 -4.40 -17.33
N CYS A 45 0.52 -3.57 -16.30
CA CYS A 45 0.84 -4.05 -14.95
C CYS A 45 -0.29 -4.92 -14.36
N PHE A 46 -1.56 -4.68 -14.71
CA PHE A 46 -2.65 -5.55 -14.29
C PHE A 46 -2.54 -6.95 -14.91
N ILE A 47 -2.25 -7.04 -16.21
CA ILE A 47 -2.08 -8.30 -16.93
C ILE A 47 -0.86 -9.06 -16.36
N GLU A 48 0.27 -8.38 -16.19
CA GLU A 48 1.48 -8.99 -15.60
C GLU A 48 1.22 -9.46 -14.16
N SER A 49 0.50 -8.68 -13.34
CA SER A 49 0.12 -9.09 -11.98
C SER A 49 -0.72 -10.38 -11.96
N LYS A 50 -1.59 -10.58 -12.97
CA LYS A 50 -2.39 -11.80 -13.10
C LYS A 50 -1.52 -12.99 -13.45
N GLU A 51 -0.65 -12.84 -14.45
CA GLU A 51 0.27 -13.89 -14.89
C GLU A 51 1.21 -14.33 -13.77
N GLN A 52 1.82 -13.38 -13.04
CA GLN A 52 2.68 -13.67 -11.89
C GLN A 52 1.95 -14.49 -10.81
N ARG A 53 0.67 -14.21 -10.57
CA ARG A 53 -0.15 -14.95 -9.60
C ARG A 53 -0.46 -16.37 -10.08
N GLU A 54 -0.68 -16.55 -11.38
CA GLU A 54 -0.90 -17.87 -11.99
C GLU A 54 0.37 -18.72 -11.96
N LEU A 55 1.51 -18.14 -12.34
CA LEU A 55 2.83 -18.79 -12.26
C LEU A 55 3.16 -19.20 -10.83
N HIS A 56 2.99 -18.29 -9.85
CA HIS A 56 3.22 -18.62 -8.45
C HIS A 56 2.29 -19.75 -7.97
N ARG A 57 1.02 -19.76 -8.39
CA ARG A 57 0.09 -20.84 -8.06
C ARG A 57 0.52 -22.18 -8.66
N ALA A 58 0.95 -22.19 -9.92
CA ALA A 58 1.42 -23.39 -10.60
C ALA A 58 2.69 -23.94 -9.93
N TYR A 59 3.64 -23.06 -9.59
CA TYR A 59 4.84 -23.41 -8.85
C TYR A 59 4.52 -24.04 -7.49
N LEU A 60 3.58 -23.47 -6.74
CA LEU A 60 3.16 -24.03 -5.45
C LEU A 60 2.44 -25.37 -5.57
N HIS A 61 1.68 -25.59 -6.66
CA HIS A 61 1.03 -26.88 -6.92
C HIS A 61 2.07 -27.98 -7.20
N ASP A 62 3.06 -27.70 -8.04
CA ASP A 62 4.16 -28.64 -8.35
C ASP A 62 5.01 -28.97 -7.12
N LYS A 63 5.17 -28.02 -6.20
CA LYS A 63 5.92 -28.19 -4.95
C LYS A 63 5.12 -28.74 -3.76
N SER A 64 3.87 -29.15 -3.96
CA SER A 64 3.09 -29.80 -2.89
C SER A 64 3.55 -31.27 -2.75
N PRO A 65 4.15 -31.66 -1.61
CA PRO A 65 4.61 -33.04 -1.37
C PRO A 65 3.45 -34.04 -1.24
#